data_AF-A0ABF7Q8Y1-F1
#
_entry.id   AF-A0ABF7Q8Y1-F1
#
_cell.length_a   1.000
_cell.length_b   1.000
_cell.length_c   1.000
_cell.angle_alpha   90.00
_cell.angle_beta   90.00
_cell.angle_gamma   90.00
#
_symmetry.space_group_name_H-M   'P 1'
#
loop_
_entity.id
_entity.type
_entity.pdbx_description
1 polymer ?
#
loop_
_entity_poly.entity_id
_entity_poly.type
_entity_poly.pdbx_seq_one_letter_code
_entity_poly.pdbx_strand_id
1 'polypeptide(L)'
;MTPLLWSLIALQIVMGVFDTFYHHEFTERLAWRPSQQSELKLHAVRNLLYALLFAILGWCEVHGLFAALVLAVLVAEIAITLTDFVEEDLTRKLPPSERINHTLLAINYGAVLMLLVPLLIDWMMQPSAIVPAYADLLSWIAAAAAIGAALCGLRDVAAARRLARMSQPDAAELLAALPPAQTVLVTGATGFVGTRLVAGLAASGHHVIALVRDPAKARALPPPLTLITSLDQIASDTRIDAIVNLAGEPIGNAAWTAAKREKILQSRLATTEAVVALIARLARKPQVLVNGSAIGWYGLWQDQPLTESAKAHDCFSHELCEAWEQAARGAEAHGTRVALLRIGLVVGRDGGVLSRMLTPFEFGLGGPLGSGLQWMSWIERDDLIRLIAHVMATDAITGPVNATAPLPVRNGAFTTELARCLRRPALLRVPAGLLRRIGGQFADELLLGGQRVVPNKALSTGFVFRHQSLRSALEAIL
;
A
#
# COMPACT_ATOMS: atom_id res chain seq x y z
N MET A 1 27.31 6.76 -35.80
CA MET A 1 26.28 5.74 -35.46
C MET A 1 25.26 5.61 -36.59
N THR A 2 24.71 4.42 -36.87
CA THR A 2 23.76 4.19 -37.99
C THR A 2 22.31 4.58 -37.63
N PRO A 3 21.43 4.87 -38.61
CA PRO A 3 20.01 5.14 -38.35
C PRO A 3 19.26 3.98 -37.67
N LEU A 4 19.66 2.75 -37.96
CA LEU A 4 19.11 1.55 -37.32
C LEU A 4 19.46 1.52 -35.83
N LEU A 5 20.73 1.75 -35.47
CA LEU A 5 21.18 1.78 -34.08
C LEU A 5 20.43 2.87 -33.28
N TRP A 6 20.27 4.06 -33.87
CA TRP A 6 19.51 5.14 -33.25
C TRP A 6 18.03 4.79 -33.02
N SER A 7 17.39 4.13 -33.99
CA SER A 7 16.00 3.67 -33.84
C SER A 7 15.85 2.67 -32.69
N LEU A 8 16.79 1.72 -32.56
CA LEU A 8 16.78 0.73 -31.48
C LEU A 8 17.04 1.37 -30.10
N ILE A 9 17.92 2.38 -30.03
CA ILE A 9 18.16 3.16 -28.80
C ILE A 9 16.90 3.95 -28.42
N ALA A 10 16.25 4.62 -29.37
CA ALA A 10 15.01 5.36 -29.11
C ALA A 10 13.90 4.43 -28.61
N LEU A 11 13.75 3.25 -29.21
CA LEU A 11 12.82 2.23 -28.75
C LEU A 11 13.16 1.74 -27.33
N GLN A 12 14.44 1.52 -27.03
CA GLN A 12 14.91 1.14 -25.69
C GLN A 12 14.53 2.19 -24.65
N ILE A 13 14.72 3.49 -24.97
CA ILE A 13 14.36 4.60 -24.08
C ILE A 13 12.87 4.57 -23.76
N VAL A 14 12.01 4.45 -24.79
CA VAL A 14 10.56 4.43 -24.59
C VAL A 14 10.13 3.25 -23.72
N MET A 15 10.65 2.05 -23.98
CA MET A 15 10.34 0.87 -23.18
C MET A 15 10.84 0.98 -21.73
N GLY A 16 12.05 1.52 -21.52
CA GLY A 16 12.61 1.71 -20.18
C GLY A 16 11.84 2.76 -19.36
N VAL A 17 11.38 3.84 -20.00
CA VAL A 17 10.49 4.83 -19.37
C VAL A 17 9.16 4.17 -18.99
N PHE A 18 8.54 3.42 -19.91
CA PHE A 18 7.30 2.71 -19.62
C PHE A 18 7.46 1.78 -18.42
N ASP A 19 8.53 1.00 -18.39
CA ASP A 19 8.81 0.05 -17.32
C ASP A 19 8.95 0.73 -15.95
N THR A 20 9.77 1.78 -15.89
CA THR A 20 10.00 2.58 -14.68
C THR A 20 8.69 3.14 -14.13
N PHE A 21 7.84 3.75 -14.97
CA PHE A 21 6.61 4.38 -14.47
C PHE A 21 5.46 3.40 -14.24
N TYR A 22 5.30 2.40 -15.11
CA TYR A 22 4.17 1.49 -15.04
C TYR A 22 4.39 0.35 -14.06
N HIS A 23 5.50 -0.39 -14.18
CA HIS A 23 5.76 -1.53 -13.31
C HIS A 23 6.30 -1.08 -11.95
N HIS A 24 7.39 -0.31 -11.92
CA HIS A 24 8.06 0.00 -10.65
C HIS A 24 7.27 0.99 -9.78
N GLU A 25 6.71 2.04 -10.38
CA GLU A 25 6.01 3.09 -9.63
C GLU A 25 4.52 2.84 -9.45
N PHE A 26 3.80 2.56 -10.54
CA PHE A 26 2.33 2.49 -10.48
C PHE A 26 1.84 1.14 -9.93
N THR A 27 2.44 0.05 -10.39
CA THR A 27 2.00 -1.30 -10.03
C THR A 27 2.65 -1.78 -8.73
N GLU A 28 3.97 -1.74 -8.65
CA GLU A 28 4.71 -2.36 -7.55
C GLU A 28 4.98 -1.40 -6.39
N ARG A 29 5.15 -0.11 -6.69
CA ARG A 29 5.45 0.95 -5.71
C ARG A 29 6.73 0.62 -4.93
N LEU A 30 7.80 0.28 -5.66
CA LEU A 30 9.07 -0.18 -5.07
C LEU A 30 9.61 0.81 -4.02
N ALA A 31 9.48 2.12 -4.30
CA ALA A 31 9.85 3.21 -3.40
C ALA A 31 9.20 3.17 -2.00
N TRP A 32 8.19 2.32 -1.80
CA TRP A 32 7.40 2.19 -0.58
C TRP A 32 7.46 0.80 0.05
N ARG A 33 8.34 -0.10 -0.43
CA ARG A 33 8.54 -1.44 0.13
C ARG A 33 9.96 -1.59 0.68
N PRO A 34 10.16 -1.66 2.02
CA PRO A 34 11.50 -1.79 2.60
C PRO A 34 12.28 -3.00 2.12
N SER A 35 11.59 -4.10 1.79
CA SER A 35 12.22 -5.29 1.23
C SER A 35 12.90 -5.04 -0.13
N GLN A 36 12.48 -4.00 -0.86
CA GLN A 36 12.99 -3.66 -2.20
C GLN A 36 14.07 -2.57 -2.17
N GLN A 37 14.69 -2.37 -1.02
CA GLN A 37 15.78 -1.40 -0.88
C GLN A 37 16.98 -1.75 -1.78
N SER A 38 17.32 -3.04 -1.90
CA SER A 38 18.44 -3.51 -2.72
C SER A 38 18.16 -3.30 -4.21
N GLU A 39 16.98 -3.70 -4.68
CA GLU A 39 16.48 -3.49 -6.04
C GLU A 39 16.57 -1.99 -6.42
N LEU A 40 16.09 -1.08 -5.57
CA LEU A 40 16.18 0.37 -5.83
C LEU A 40 17.62 0.90 -5.90
N LYS A 41 18.58 0.32 -5.16
CA LYS A 41 19.99 0.72 -5.29
C LYS A 41 20.56 0.29 -6.64
N LEU A 42 20.20 -0.89 -7.12
CA LEU A 42 20.59 -1.36 -8.45
C LEU A 42 19.99 -0.47 -9.54
N HIS A 43 18.70 -0.16 -9.46
CA HIS A 43 18.01 0.76 -10.39
C HIS A 43 18.65 2.15 -10.37
N ALA A 44 18.99 2.67 -9.18
CA ALA A 44 19.65 3.95 -9.04
C ALA A 44 20.99 4.00 -9.81
N VAL A 45 21.85 2.99 -9.61
CA VAL A 45 23.15 2.92 -10.29
C VAL A 45 22.95 2.75 -11.80
N ARG A 46 22.08 1.82 -12.23
CA ARG A 46 21.76 1.60 -13.64
C ARG A 46 21.30 2.88 -14.32
N ASN A 47 20.35 3.60 -13.73
CA ASN A 47 19.80 4.84 -14.27
C ASN A 47 20.86 5.95 -14.37
N LEU A 48 21.78 6.05 -13.42
CA LEU A 48 22.90 7.00 -13.50
C LEU A 48 23.92 6.63 -14.58
N LEU A 49 24.19 5.34 -14.81
CA LEU A 49 25.03 4.89 -15.92
C LEU A 49 24.38 5.18 -17.27
N TYR A 50 23.07 4.93 -17.42
CA TYR A 50 22.34 5.31 -18.64
C TYR A 50 22.36 6.82 -18.88
N ALA A 51 22.22 7.63 -17.83
CA ALA A 51 22.31 9.08 -17.95
C ALA A 51 23.67 9.52 -18.54
N LEU A 52 24.76 8.92 -18.05
CA LEU A 52 26.10 9.15 -18.56
C LEU A 52 26.24 8.72 -20.03
N LEU A 53 25.77 7.51 -20.36
CA LEU A 53 25.84 6.97 -21.72
C LEU A 53 25.06 7.82 -22.73
N PHE A 54 23.83 8.22 -22.41
CA PHE A 54 23.02 9.06 -23.28
C PHE A 54 23.59 10.47 -23.45
N ALA A 55 24.18 11.05 -22.40
CA ALA A 55 24.84 12.35 -22.49
C ALA A 55 26.07 12.31 -23.41
N ILE A 56 26.89 11.26 -23.31
CA ILE A 56 28.10 11.09 -24.12
C ILE A 56 27.75 10.72 -25.57
N LEU A 57 27.06 9.60 -25.77
CA LEU A 57 26.75 9.07 -27.11
C LEU A 57 25.74 9.94 -27.88
N GLY A 58 24.98 10.78 -27.17
CA GLY A 58 24.08 11.77 -27.75
C GLY A 58 24.79 12.88 -28.51
N TRP A 59 26.00 13.25 -28.10
CA TRP A 59 26.66 14.49 -28.54
C TRP A 59 28.11 14.33 -28.95
N CYS A 60 28.71 13.15 -28.74
CA CYS A 60 30.13 12.93 -28.97
C CYS A 60 30.40 11.53 -29.55
N GLU A 61 31.37 11.47 -30.45
CA GLU A 61 32.14 10.27 -30.74
C GLU A 61 33.36 10.28 -29.82
N VAL A 62 33.51 9.21 -29.04
CA VAL A 62 34.60 9.06 -28.06
C VAL A 62 35.59 8.05 -28.59
N HIS A 63 36.86 8.43 -28.71
CA HIS A 63 37.92 7.61 -29.30
C HIS A 63 38.98 7.24 -28.25
N GLY A 64 39.76 6.20 -28.55
CA GLY A 64 40.86 5.74 -27.71
C GLY A 64 40.40 5.35 -26.30
N LEU A 65 41.04 5.92 -25.27
CA LEU A 65 40.74 5.61 -23.87
C LEU A 65 39.27 5.90 -23.51
N PHE A 66 38.67 6.95 -24.08
CA PHE A 66 37.29 7.32 -23.77
C PHE A 66 36.28 6.29 -24.30
N ALA A 67 36.55 5.69 -25.47
CA ALA A 67 35.76 4.58 -26.00
C ALA A 67 35.85 3.34 -25.10
N ALA A 68 37.05 3.02 -24.61
CA ALA A 68 37.28 1.92 -23.68
C ALA A 68 36.50 2.11 -22.36
N LEU A 69 36.45 3.34 -21.84
CA LEU A 69 35.67 3.66 -20.64
C LEU A 69 34.17 3.51 -20.87
N VAL A 70 33.64 3.96 -22.01
CA VAL A 70 32.22 3.74 -22.37
C VAL A 70 31.90 2.25 -22.49
N LEU A 71 32.79 1.46 -23.10
CA LEU A 71 32.63 0.01 -23.18
C LEU A 71 32.64 -0.64 -21.79
N ALA A 72 33.53 -0.20 -20.89
CA ALA A 72 33.56 -0.68 -19.50
C ALA A 72 32.26 -0.34 -18.74
N VAL A 73 31.69 0.85 -18.98
CA VAL A 73 30.38 1.25 -18.43
C VAL A 73 29.26 0.34 -18.94
N LEU A 74 29.24 -0.01 -20.23
CA LEU A 74 28.27 -0.95 -20.79
C LEU A 74 28.40 -2.35 -20.17
N VAL A 75 29.63 -2.85 -19.98
CA VAL A 75 29.85 -4.16 -19.33
C VAL A 75 29.36 -4.14 -17.88
N ALA A 76 29.66 -3.07 -17.13
CA ALA A 76 29.17 -2.90 -15.77
C ALA A 76 27.64 -2.84 -15.71
N GLU A 77 27.02 -2.14 -16.66
CA GLU A 77 25.56 -2.07 -16.77
C GLU A 77 24.95 -3.45 -17.03
N ILE A 78 25.52 -4.25 -17.94
CA ILE A 78 25.04 -5.62 -18.21
C ILE A 78 25.09 -6.46 -16.93
N ALA A 79 26.18 -6.38 -16.17
CA ALA A 79 26.31 -7.10 -14.91
C ALA A 79 25.26 -6.65 -13.88
N ILE A 80 24.97 -5.35 -13.80
CA ILE A 80 23.92 -4.81 -12.92
C ILE A 80 22.56 -5.32 -13.35
N THR A 81 22.23 -5.27 -14.65
CA THR A 81 20.94 -5.72 -15.19
C THR A 81 20.71 -7.22 -14.98
N LEU A 82 21.75 -8.05 -15.10
CA LEU A 82 21.67 -9.47 -14.75
C LEU A 82 21.47 -9.69 -13.24
N THR A 83 22.15 -8.90 -12.41
CA THR A 83 22.00 -8.99 -10.94
C THR A 83 20.61 -8.56 -10.50
N ASP A 84 20.06 -7.51 -11.13
CA ASP A 84 18.70 -7.01 -10.91
C ASP A 84 17.66 -8.11 -11.20
N PHE A 85 17.80 -8.80 -12.33
CA PHE A 85 16.93 -9.92 -12.69
C PHE A 85 16.96 -11.05 -11.63
N VAL A 86 18.13 -11.35 -11.07
CA VAL A 86 18.26 -12.36 -10.01
C VAL A 86 17.60 -11.87 -8.71
N GLU A 87 17.85 -10.62 -8.31
CA GLU A 87 17.25 -10.03 -7.11
C GLU A 87 15.72 -9.98 -7.21
N GLU A 88 15.17 -9.63 -8.37
CA GLU A 88 13.73 -9.62 -8.63
C GLU A 88 13.09 -10.99 -8.39
N ASP A 89 13.67 -12.07 -8.95
CA ASP A 89 13.13 -13.44 -8.81
C ASP A 89 13.22 -13.96 -7.36
N LEU A 90 14.27 -13.54 -6.62
CA LEU A 90 14.44 -13.90 -5.22
C LEU A 90 13.48 -13.15 -4.28
N THR A 91 13.17 -11.88 -4.59
CA THR A 91 12.43 -10.99 -3.68
C THR A 91 10.93 -10.93 -3.96
N ARG A 92 10.49 -11.16 -5.20
CA ARG A 92 9.07 -11.09 -5.57
C ARG A 92 8.69 -11.96 -6.76
N LYS A 93 7.39 -12.23 -6.91
CA LYS A 93 6.87 -12.88 -8.12
C LYS A 93 6.53 -11.85 -9.18
N LEU A 94 7.25 -11.91 -10.30
CA LEU A 94 7.01 -11.04 -11.44
C LEU A 94 5.67 -11.36 -12.13
N PRO A 95 4.77 -10.36 -12.29
CA PRO A 95 3.60 -10.44 -13.15
C PRO A 95 3.97 -10.90 -14.56
N PRO A 96 3.07 -11.60 -15.28
CA PRO A 96 3.33 -12.03 -16.65
C PRO A 96 3.65 -10.86 -17.60
N SER A 97 3.01 -9.71 -17.42
CA SER A 97 3.26 -8.52 -18.24
C SER A 97 4.66 -7.93 -18.04
N GLU A 98 5.15 -7.89 -16.80
CA GLU A 98 6.48 -7.38 -16.46
C GLU A 98 7.55 -8.31 -17.05
N ARG A 99 7.36 -9.64 -16.94
CA ARG A 99 8.24 -10.63 -17.59
C ARG A 99 8.32 -10.48 -19.11
N ILE A 100 7.18 -10.25 -19.77
CA ILE A 100 7.16 -10.00 -21.22
C ILE A 100 7.94 -8.72 -21.54
N ASN A 101 7.71 -7.64 -20.78
CA ASN A 101 8.40 -6.37 -20.98
C ASN A 101 9.93 -6.52 -20.80
N HIS A 102 10.39 -7.21 -19.76
CA HIS A 102 11.82 -7.47 -19.52
C HIS A 102 12.42 -8.30 -20.65
N THR A 103 11.69 -9.29 -21.17
CA THR A 103 12.15 -10.10 -22.31
C THR A 103 12.33 -9.24 -23.57
N LEU A 104 11.37 -8.36 -23.87
CA LEU A 104 11.45 -7.46 -25.02
C LEU A 104 12.58 -6.43 -24.86
N LEU A 105 12.74 -5.86 -23.66
CA LEU A 105 13.85 -4.96 -23.31
C LEU A 105 15.20 -5.63 -23.51
N ALA A 106 15.37 -6.89 -23.07
CA ALA A 106 16.61 -7.64 -23.21
C ALA A 106 16.93 -7.96 -24.68
N ILE A 107 15.93 -8.36 -25.47
CA ILE A 107 16.10 -8.63 -26.92
C ILE A 107 16.54 -7.36 -27.65
N ASN A 108 15.85 -6.24 -27.43
CA ASN A 108 16.20 -4.98 -28.09
C ASN A 108 17.56 -4.46 -27.63
N TYR A 109 17.87 -4.57 -26.34
CA TYR A 109 19.17 -4.17 -25.81
C TYR A 109 20.31 -5.03 -26.38
N GLY A 110 20.10 -6.34 -26.54
CA GLY A 110 21.05 -7.22 -27.23
C GLY A 110 21.32 -6.78 -28.68
N ALA A 111 20.28 -6.34 -29.41
CA ALA A 111 20.43 -5.78 -30.75
C ALA A 111 21.21 -4.45 -30.75
N VAL A 112 20.96 -3.57 -29.76
CA VAL A 112 21.75 -2.34 -29.57
C VAL A 112 23.22 -2.69 -29.34
N LEU A 113 23.53 -3.62 -28.44
CA LEU A 113 24.90 -4.04 -28.13
C LEU A 113 25.60 -4.66 -29.34
N MET A 114 24.90 -5.50 -30.13
CA MET A 114 25.45 -6.11 -31.34
C MET A 114 25.93 -5.07 -32.37
N LEU A 115 25.27 -3.92 -32.43
CA LEU A 115 25.64 -2.84 -33.35
C LEU A 115 26.60 -1.82 -32.71
N LEU A 116 26.48 -1.56 -31.41
CA LEU A 116 27.26 -0.54 -30.70
C LEU A 116 28.64 -1.03 -30.28
N VAL A 117 28.78 -2.28 -29.84
CA VAL A 117 30.07 -2.81 -29.35
C VAL A 117 31.15 -2.83 -30.44
N PRO A 118 30.89 -3.34 -31.67
CA PRO A 118 31.90 -3.29 -32.74
C PRO A 118 32.33 -1.85 -33.06
N LEU A 119 31.36 -0.92 -33.10
CA LEU A 119 31.63 0.50 -33.33
C LEU A 119 32.54 1.09 -32.24
N LEU A 120 32.30 0.77 -30.97
CA LEU A 120 33.13 1.23 -29.86
C LEU A 120 34.54 0.62 -29.89
N ILE A 121 34.68 -0.63 -30.33
CA ILE A 121 35.98 -1.26 -30.52
C ILE A 121 36.77 -0.53 -31.62
N ASP A 122 36.12 -0.21 -32.74
CA ASP A 122 36.75 0.56 -33.81
C ASP A 122 37.20 1.95 -33.33
N TRP A 123 36.36 2.64 -32.56
CA TRP A 123 36.69 3.94 -31.95
C TRP A 123 37.82 3.83 -30.92
N MET A 124 37.88 2.73 -30.17
CA MET A 124 38.95 2.47 -29.20
C MET A 124 40.33 2.32 -29.87
N MET A 125 40.37 1.85 -31.12
CA MET A 125 41.62 1.73 -31.88
C MET A 125 42.13 3.07 -32.45
N GLN A 126 41.35 4.15 -32.33
CA GLN A 126 41.74 5.49 -32.76
C GLN A 126 42.47 6.27 -31.65
N PRO A 127 43.23 7.33 -31.99
CA PRO A 127 43.82 8.22 -30.98
C PRO A 127 42.76 8.82 -30.05
N SER A 128 43.10 8.96 -28.76
CA SER A 128 42.15 9.43 -27.75
C SER A 128 41.68 10.85 -28.07
N ALA A 129 40.37 10.98 -28.32
CA ALA A 129 39.72 12.24 -28.67
C ALA A 129 38.25 12.19 -28.27
N ILE A 130 37.65 13.37 -28.09
CA ILE A 130 36.20 13.55 -27.96
C ILE A 130 35.80 14.47 -29.12
N VAL A 131 35.12 13.90 -30.11
CA VAL A 131 34.72 14.61 -31.32
C VAL A 131 33.23 14.92 -31.21
N PRO A 132 32.81 16.20 -31.28
CA PRO A 132 31.40 16.54 -31.30
C PRO A 132 30.68 15.85 -32.46
N ALA A 133 29.57 15.20 -32.15
CA ALA A 133 28.74 14.50 -33.12
C ALA A 133 27.28 14.85 -32.87
N TYR A 134 26.60 15.26 -33.94
CA TYR A 134 25.23 15.73 -33.87
C TYR A 134 24.35 14.91 -34.81
N ALA A 135 23.27 14.36 -34.25
CA ALA A 135 22.31 13.50 -34.94
C ALA A 135 20.89 14.11 -34.91
N ASP A 136 20.81 15.44 -35.07
CA ASP A 136 19.55 16.19 -35.10
C ASP A 136 18.64 15.89 -33.89
N LEU A 137 17.40 15.49 -34.17
CA LEU A 137 16.39 15.18 -33.16
C LEU A 137 16.84 14.08 -32.18
N LEU A 138 17.68 13.14 -32.63
CA LEU A 138 18.09 12.00 -31.81
C LEU A 138 19.08 12.41 -30.71
N SER A 139 19.96 13.38 -30.97
CA SER A 139 20.81 13.99 -29.94
C SER A 139 19.99 14.67 -28.85
N TRP A 140 18.90 15.34 -29.24
CA TRP A 140 17.96 15.95 -28.30
C TRP A 140 17.16 14.92 -27.50
N ILE A 141 16.71 13.83 -28.14
CA ILE A 141 16.07 12.71 -27.45
C ILE A 141 17.03 12.07 -26.44
N ALA A 142 18.29 11.86 -26.82
CA ALA A 142 19.32 11.34 -25.92
C ALA A 142 19.58 12.29 -24.75
N ALA A 143 19.65 13.61 -24.98
CA ALA A 143 19.78 14.60 -23.92
C ALA A 143 18.60 14.55 -22.94
N ALA A 144 17.37 14.49 -23.45
CA ALA A 144 16.18 14.37 -22.63
C ALA A 144 16.17 13.06 -21.84
N ALA A 145 16.56 11.94 -22.46
CA ALA A 145 16.69 10.65 -21.81
C ALA A 145 17.78 10.67 -20.72
N ALA A 146 18.91 11.35 -20.96
CA ALA A 146 19.97 11.52 -19.98
C ALA A 146 19.47 12.25 -18.72
N ILE A 147 18.76 13.36 -18.90
CA ILE A 147 18.15 14.11 -17.80
C ILE A 147 17.11 13.25 -17.07
N GLY A 148 16.22 12.59 -17.80
CA GLY A 148 15.20 11.71 -17.23
C GLY A 148 15.81 10.58 -16.39
N ALA A 149 16.79 9.86 -16.94
CA ALA A 149 17.49 8.79 -16.25
C ALA A 149 18.25 9.31 -15.01
N ALA A 150 18.90 10.48 -15.08
CA ALA A 150 19.55 11.09 -13.93
C ALA A 150 18.55 11.42 -12.81
N LEU A 151 17.39 12.00 -13.16
CA LEU A 151 16.33 12.32 -12.20
C LEU A 151 15.75 11.06 -11.55
N CYS A 152 15.49 10.00 -12.32
CA CYS A 152 15.04 8.71 -11.80
C CYS A 152 16.10 8.07 -10.89
N GLY A 153 17.37 8.07 -11.30
CA GLY A 153 18.47 7.53 -10.49
C GLY A 153 18.64 8.26 -9.16
N LEU A 154 18.62 9.60 -9.17
CA LEU A 154 18.67 10.40 -7.94
C LEU A 154 17.44 10.18 -7.04
N ARG A 155 16.26 10.00 -7.63
CA ARG A 155 15.04 9.64 -6.90
C ARG A 155 15.19 8.27 -6.24
N ASP A 156 15.70 7.27 -6.94
CA ASP A 156 15.87 5.92 -6.43
C ASP A 156 16.88 5.88 -5.27
N VAL A 157 17.97 6.66 -5.36
CA VAL A 157 18.88 6.87 -4.22
C VAL A 157 18.13 7.46 -3.02
N ALA A 158 17.31 8.49 -3.23
CA ALA A 158 16.55 9.13 -2.16
C ALA A 158 15.54 8.17 -1.53
N ALA A 159 14.84 7.37 -2.34
CA ALA A 159 13.91 6.34 -1.91
C ALA A 159 14.62 5.23 -1.12
N ALA A 160 15.73 4.68 -1.63
CA ALA A 160 16.51 3.65 -0.95
C ALA A 160 17.06 4.11 0.41
N ARG A 161 17.46 5.39 0.53
CA ARG A 161 17.86 6.00 1.81
C ARG A 161 16.68 6.19 2.77
N ARG A 162 15.50 6.56 2.25
CA ARG A 162 14.26 6.65 3.03
C ARG A 162 13.88 5.27 3.59
N LEU A 163 13.86 4.24 2.75
CA LEU A 163 13.56 2.87 3.15
C LEU A 163 14.52 2.34 4.22
N ALA A 164 15.81 2.70 4.17
CA ALA A 164 16.80 2.31 5.17
C ALA A 164 16.45 2.73 6.61
N ARG A 165 15.69 3.82 6.76
CA ARG A 165 15.30 4.38 8.06
C ARG A 165 13.95 3.86 8.54
N MET A 166 13.22 3.15 7.69
CA MET A 166 11.91 2.63 8.04
C MET A 166 12.07 1.30 8.79
N SER A 167 11.88 1.31 10.11
CA SER A 167 11.72 0.11 10.91
C SER A 167 10.23 -0.22 11.08
N GLN A 168 9.83 -1.49 10.88
CA GLN A 168 8.53 -1.94 11.39
C GLN A 168 8.71 -2.41 12.83
N PRO A 169 7.86 -1.97 13.78
CA PRO A 169 7.86 -2.51 15.14
C PRO A 169 7.66 -4.02 15.10
N ASP A 170 8.21 -4.72 16.09
CA ASP A 170 7.94 -6.15 16.26
C ASP A 170 6.42 -6.36 16.36
N ALA A 171 5.91 -7.29 15.55
CA ALA A 171 4.50 -7.61 15.52
C ALA A 171 4.02 -8.16 16.86
N ALA A 172 4.89 -8.86 17.61
CA ALA A 172 4.55 -9.46 18.89
C ALA A 172 4.19 -8.40 19.95
N GLU A 173 4.91 -7.27 19.99
CA GLU A 173 4.65 -6.19 20.94
C GLU A 173 3.27 -5.54 20.77
N LEU A 174 2.64 -5.68 19.59
CA LEU A 174 1.32 -5.09 19.33
C LEU A 174 0.21 -5.76 20.14
N LEU A 175 0.41 -7.01 20.53
CA LEU A 175 -0.61 -7.82 21.19
C LEU A 175 -0.27 -8.14 22.65
N ALA A 176 0.67 -7.39 23.25
CA ALA A 176 1.09 -7.56 24.63
C ALA A 176 -0.05 -7.47 25.67
N ALA A 177 -1.20 -6.89 25.30
CA ALA A 177 -2.39 -6.83 26.15
C ALA A 177 -3.14 -8.18 26.24
N LEU A 178 -2.92 -9.11 25.31
CA LEU A 178 -3.61 -10.40 25.30
C LEU A 178 -2.97 -11.38 26.29
N PRO A 179 -3.77 -12.23 26.97
CA PRO A 179 -3.22 -13.33 27.74
C PRO A 179 -2.61 -14.38 26.78
N PRO A 180 -1.53 -15.07 27.19
CA PRO A 180 -0.81 -16.00 26.32
C PRO A 180 -1.68 -17.19 25.88
N ALA A 181 -1.32 -17.79 24.75
CA ALA A 181 -1.86 -19.07 24.25
C ALA A 181 -3.39 -19.11 23.99
N GLN A 182 -3.98 -18.01 23.52
CA GLN A 182 -5.35 -18.01 22.98
C GLN A 182 -5.45 -18.64 21.58
N THR A 183 -6.60 -19.23 21.27
CA THR A 183 -7.01 -19.55 19.90
C THR A 183 -7.91 -18.45 19.34
N VAL A 184 -7.48 -17.81 18.25
CA VAL A 184 -8.18 -16.68 17.62
C VAL A 184 -8.55 -17.01 16.19
N LEU A 185 -9.85 -16.94 15.87
CA LEU A 185 -10.34 -17.02 14.50
C LEU A 185 -10.33 -15.63 13.86
N VAL A 186 -9.62 -15.47 12.75
CA VAL A 186 -9.53 -14.20 12.00
C VAL A 186 -10.14 -14.38 10.62
N THR A 187 -11.19 -13.61 10.32
CA THR A 187 -11.69 -13.46 8.94
C THR A 187 -11.04 -12.25 8.28
N GLY A 188 -10.92 -12.26 6.95
CA GLY A 188 -10.21 -11.20 6.24
C GLY A 188 -8.70 -11.20 6.55
N ALA A 189 -8.16 -12.38 6.88
CA ALA A 189 -6.79 -12.58 7.37
C ALA A 189 -5.70 -12.11 6.39
N THR A 190 -6.00 -12.06 5.08
CA THR A 190 -5.09 -11.59 4.02
C THR A 190 -5.25 -10.11 3.69
N GLY A 191 -6.13 -9.39 4.40
CA GLY A 191 -6.37 -7.97 4.21
C GLY A 191 -5.30 -7.08 4.86
N PHE A 192 -5.34 -5.79 4.58
CA PHE A 192 -4.37 -4.81 5.08
C PHE A 192 -4.22 -4.81 6.62
N VAL A 193 -5.33 -4.88 7.35
CA VAL A 193 -5.35 -4.97 8.81
C VAL A 193 -5.15 -6.43 9.27
N GLY A 194 -5.82 -7.37 8.60
CA GLY A 194 -5.78 -8.80 8.93
C GLY A 194 -4.36 -9.39 8.90
N THR A 195 -3.57 -9.11 7.87
CA THR A 195 -2.19 -9.64 7.74
C THR A 195 -1.32 -9.20 8.92
N ARG A 196 -1.44 -7.93 9.34
CA ARG A 196 -0.68 -7.41 10.49
C ARG A 196 -1.16 -8.00 11.81
N LEU A 197 -2.47 -8.19 11.97
CA LEU A 197 -3.05 -8.85 13.14
C LEU A 197 -2.57 -10.31 13.26
N VAL A 198 -2.65 -11.08 12.17
CA VAL A 198 -2.20 -12.48 12.13
C VAL A 198 -0.71 -12.58 12.45
N ALA A 199 0.11 -11.69 11.89
CA ALA A 199 1.53 -11.64 12.18
C ALA A 199 1.80 -11.40 13.67
N GLY A 200 1.09 -10.45 14.30
CA GLY A 200 1.23 -10.21 15.74
C GLY A 200 0.76 -11.39 16.58
N LEU A 201 -0.35 -12.04 16.19
CA LEU A 201 -0.91 -13.18 16.93
C LEU A 201 0.05 -14.37 16.89
N ALA A 202 0.54 -14.73 15.70
CA ALA A 202 1.48 -15.83 15.52
C ALA A 202 2.80 -15.55 16.24
N ALA A 203 3.36 -14.33 16.13
CA ALA A 203 4.60 -13.95 16.80
C ALA A 203 4.49 -13.96 18.33
N SER A 204 3.30 -13.70 18.88
CA SER A 204 3.04 -13.74 20.33
C SER A 204 2.65 -15.14 20.83
N GLY A 205 2.74 -16.18 19.99
CA GLY A 205 2.47 -17.57 20.37
C GLY A 205 1.00 -17.95 20.46
N HIS A 206 0.08 -17.16 19.88
CA HIS A 206 -1.33 -17.52 19.77
C HIS A 206 -1.56 -18.51 18.62
N HIS A 207 -2.59 -19.35 18.76
CA HIS A 207 -3.03 -20.20 17.65
C HIS A 207 -4.01 -19.43 16.77
N VAL A 208 -3.64 -19.17 15.52
CA VAL A 208 -4.48 -18.43 14.58
C VAL A 208 -5.20 -19.41 13.65
N ILE A 209 -6.53 -19.33 13.62
CA ILE A 209 -7.35 -19.95 12.58
C ILE A 209 -7.69 -18.84 11.58
N ALA A 210 -7.17 -18.92 10.36
CA ALA A 210 -7.34 -17.89 9.34
C ALA A 210 -8.34 -18.35 8.27
N LEU A 211 -9.49 -17.68 8.20
CA LEU A 211 -10.47 -17.88 7.12
C LEU A 211 -10.03 -17.12 5.87
N VAL A 212 -9.72 -17.87 4.81
CA VAL A 212 -9.24 -17.33 3.53
C VAL A 212 -10.07 -17.85 2.36
N ARG A 213 -10.37 -16.96 1.40
CA ARG A 213 -11.07 -17.35 0.16
C ARG A 213 -10.14 -18.01 -0.85
N ASP A 214 -8.87 -17.61 -0.82
CA ASP A 214 -7.83 -18.04 -1.75
C ASP A 214 -6.59 -18.46 -0.95
N PRO A 215 -6.34 -19.78 -0.79
CA PRO A 215 -5.18 -20.30 -0.08
C PRO A 215 -3.84 -19.83 -0.67
N ALA A 216 -3.77 -19.50 -1.97
CA ALA A 216 -2.53 -19.04 -2.58
C ALA A 216 -2.10 -17.67 -2.01
N LYS A 217 -3.05 -16.78 -1.71
CA LYS A 217 -2.80 -15.49 -1.06
C LYS A 217 -2.40 -15.63 0.41
N ALA A 218 -2.77 -16.73 1.05
CA ALA A 218 -2.46 -16.99 2.44
C ALA A 218 -1.00 -17.47 2.67
N ARG A 219 -0.28 -17.85 1.60
CA ARG A 219 1.14 -18.26 1.69
C ARG A 219 2.07 -17.17 2.23
N ALA A 220 1.67 -15.91 2.16
CA ALA A 220 2.43 -14.79 2.70
C ALA A 220 2.18 -14.55 4.21
N LEU A 221 1.25 -15.27 4.83
CA LEU A 221 0.98 -15.15 6.26
C LEU A 221 2.01 -15.95 7.07
N PRO A 222 2.55 -15.39 8.17
CA PRO A 222 3.61 -16.05 8.94
C PRO A 222 3.03 -17.18 9.81
N PRO A 223 3.60 -18.41 9.73
CA PRO A 223 3.19 -19.53 10.60
C PRO A 223 3.57 -19.30 12.08
N PRO A 224 3.00 -20.03 13.05
CA PRO A 224 2.02 -21.12 12.88
C PRO A 224 0.58 -20.62 12.75
N LEU A 225 -0.16 -21.14 11.77
CA LEU A 225 -1.58 -20.85 11.57
C LEU A 225 -2.31 -22.01 10.89
N THR A 226 -3.60 -22.16 11.18
CA THR A 226 -4.51 -23.09 10.54
C THR A 226 -5.30 -22.36 9.45
N LEU A 227 -5.13 -22.77 8.20
CA LEU A 227 -5.89 -22.21 7.07
C LEU A 227 -7.19 -22.97 6.90
N ILE A 228 -8.30 -22.22 6.82
CA ILE A 228 -9.61 -22.76 6.45
C ILE A 228 -10.22 -21.94 5.31
N THR A 229 -11.02 -22.58 4.47
CA THR A 229 -11.74 -21.91 3.37
C THR A 229 -13.24 -21.79 3.59
N SER A 230 -13.79 -22.57 4.54
CA SER A 230 -15.14 -22.46 5.05
C SER A 230 -15.12 -22.58 6.57
N LEU A 231 -16.03 -21.87 7.24
CA LEU A 231 -16.23 -22.03 8.67
C LEU A 231 -16.75 -23.42 9.02
N ASP A 232 -17.39 -24.14 8.10
CA ASP A 232 -17.89 -25.51 8.31
C ASP A 232 -16.78 -26.54 8.55
N GLN A 233 -15.53 -26.19 8.21
CA GLN A 233 -14.36 -27.02 8.51
C GLN A 233 -13.98 -27.02 9.99
N ILE A 234 -14.52 -26.07 10.77
CA ILE A 234 -14.32 -25.99 12.22
C ILE A 234 -15.30 -26.98 12.88
N ALA A 235 -14.81 -27.92 13.67
CA ALA A 235 -15.67 -28.82 14.42
C ALA A 235 -16.35 -28.10 15.61
N SER A 236 -17.51 -28.58 16.07
CA SER A 236 -18.26 -27.92 17.15
C SER A 236 -17.53 -27.92 18.50
N ASP A 237 -16.62 -28.86 18.73
CA ASP A 237 -15.77 -28.96 19.92
C ASP A 237 -14.46 -28.15 19.81
N THR A 238 -14.21 -27.52 18.67
CA THR A 238 -13.01 -26.69 18.48
C THR A 238 -13.03 -25.51 19.44
N ARG A 239 -11.99 -25.39 20.26
CA ARG A 239 -11.85 -24.26 21.19
C ARG A 239 -11.43 -23.00 20.44
N ILE A 240 -12.28 -21.97 20.48
CA ILE A 240 -12.00 -20.62 19.99
C ILE A 240 -12.25 -19.65 21.14
N ASP A 241 -11.22 -18.94 21.57
CA ASP A 241 -11.34 -17.99 22.70
C ASP A 241 -11.90 -16.63 22.21
N ALA A 242 -11.52 -16.21 20.99
CA ALA A 242 -12.00 -14.96 20.39
C ALA A 242 -12.15 -15.06 18.87
N ILE A 243 -13.08 -14.28 18.31
CA ILE A 243 -13.26 -14.14 16.86
C ILE A 243 -13.05 -12.67 16.47
N VAL A 244 -12.22 -12.42 15.46
CA VAL A 244 -12.04 -11.10 14.85
C VAL A 244 -12.53 -11.16 13.40
N ASN A 245 -13.65 -10.48 13.12
CA ASN A 245 -14.26 -10.45 11.81
C ASN A 245 -13.89 -9.16 11.07
N LEU A 246 -12.88 -9.22 10.18
CA LEU A 246 -12.44 -8.08 9.34
C LEU A 246 -12.76 -8.29 7.85
N ALA A 247 -13.47 -9.37 7.51
CA ALA A 247 -13.83 -9.67 6.13
C ALA A 247 -14.80 -8.64 5.56
N GLY A 248 -14.53 -8.22 4.32
CA GLY A 248 -15.44 -7.40 3.55
C GLY A 248 -14.85 -7.04 2.20
N GLU A 249 -15.72 -6.86 1.21
CA GLU A 249 -15.32 -6.30 -0.08
C GLU A 249 -14.82 -4.85 0.12
N PRO A 250 -13.68 -4.45 -0.49
CA PRO A 250 -13.19 -3.08 -0.39
C PRO A 250 -14.24 -2.07 -0.91
N ILE A 251 -14.51 -1.04 -0.12
CA ILE A 251 -15.47 0.02 -0.46
C ILE A 251 -14.89 1.07 -1.42
N GLY A 252 -13.56 1.22 -1.41
CA GLY A 252 -12.85 2.29 -2.11
C GLY A 252 -12.29 1.95 -3.48
N ASN A 253 -12.46 0.72 -3.99
CA ASN A 253 -11.77 0.26 -5.20
C ASN A 253 -12.50 0.57 -6.52
N ALA A 254 -13.75 1.04 -6.48
CA ALA A 254 -14.53 1.41 -7.66
C ALA A 254 -15.68 2.34 -7.27
N ALA A 255 -16.27 3.02 -8.25
CA ALA A 255 -17.48 3.82 -8.06
C ALA A 255 -18.66 2.94 -7.58
N TRP A 256 -19.57 3.54 -6.82
CA TRP A 256 -20.71 2.85 -6.19
C TRP A 256 -21.91 2.69 -7.12
N THR A 257 -21.81 1.78 -8.08
CA THR A 257 -22.96 1.26 -8.83
C THR A 257 -23.87 0.43 -7.93
N ALA A 258 -25.14 0.21 -8.33
CA ALA A 258 -26.07 -0.62 -7.56
C ALA A 258 -25.52 -2.04 -7.29
N ALA A 259 -24.97 -2.69 -8.31
CA ALA A 259 -24.33 -4.01 -8.18
C ALA A 259 -23.13 -3.99 -7.23
N LYS A 260 -22.33 -2.91 -7.23
CA LYS A 260 -21.20 -2.78 -6.32
C LYS A 260 -21.66 -2.59 -4.87
N ARG A 261 -22.71 -1.79 -4.63
CA ARG A 261 -23.30 -1.60 -3.30
C ARG A 261 -23.84 -2.90 -2.73
N GLU A 262 -24.57 -3.64 -3.54
CA GLU A 262 -25.10 -4.96 -3.16
C GLU A 262 -23.97 -5.93 -2.81
N LYS A 263 -22.93 -6.00 -3.66
CA LYS A 263 -21.75 -6.83 -3.37
C LYS A 263 -21.04 -6.41 -2.07
N ILE A 264 -20.93 -5.11 -1.81
CA ILE A 264 -20.35 -4.57 -0.58
C ILE A 264 -21.15 -5.03 0.65
N LEU A 265 -22.48 -4.93 0.58
CA LEU A 265 -23.40 -5.32 1.63
C LEU A 265 -23.36 -6.83 1.87
N GLN A 266 -23.65 -7.64 0.84
CA GLN A 266 -23.71 -9.10 0.93
C GLN A 266 -22.39 -9.71 1.41
N SER A 267 -21.25 -9.18 0.96
CA SER A 267 -19.94 -9.69 1.42
C SER A 267 -19.74 -9.59 2.93
N ARG A 268 -20.34 -8.58 3.58
CA ARG A 268 -20.25 -8.33 5.03
C ARG A 268 -21.32 -9.12 5.77
N LEU A 269 -22.57 -9.06 5.31
CA LEU A 269 -23.68 -9.78 5.93
C LEU A 269 -23.45 -11.29 5.91
N ALA A 270 -23.20 -11.89 4.74
CA ALA A 270 -23.01 -13.33 4.63
C ALA A 270 -21.86 -13.87 5.50
N THR A 271 -20.73 -13.14 5.55
CA THR A 271 -19.60 -13.56 6.42
C THR A 271 -19.94 -13.42 7.89
N THR A 272 -20.66 -12.36 8.28
CA THR A 272 -21.03 -12.10 9.67
C THR A 272 -22.08 -13.09 10.16
N GLU A 273 -23.10 -13.37 9.35
CA GLU A 273 -24.11 -14.39 9.63
C GLU A 273 -23.49 -15.78 9.77
N ALA A 274 -22.53 -16.13 8.90
CA ALA A 274 -21.80 -17.39 9.01
C ALA A 274 -20.96 -17.48 10.30
N VAL A 275 -20.36 -16.36 10.74
CA VAL A 275 -19.66 -16.26 12.03
C VAL A 275 -20.63 -16.45 13.20
N VAL A 276 -21.80 -15.82 13.17
CA VAL A 276 -22.84 -16.00 14.20
C VAL A 276 -23.34 -17.44 14.23
N ALA A 277 -23.56 -18.06 13.08
CA ALA A 277 -23.95 -19.47 12.98
C ALA A 277 -22.87 -20.42 13.53
N LEU A 278 -21.59 -20.13 13.29
CA LEU A 278 -20.47 -20.83 13.93
C LEU A 278 -20.55 -20.69 15.46
N ILE A 279 -20.69 -19.46 15.98
CA ILE A 279 -20.82 -19.21 17.43
C ILE A 279 -21.98 -20.03 18.00
N ALA A 280 -23.12 -20.07 17.31
CA ALA A 280 -24.29 -20.83 17.72
C ALA A 280 -24.01 -22.33 17.86
N ARG A 281 -23.22 -22.93 16.97
CA ARG A 281 -22.92 -24.38 17.00
C ARG A 281 -21.76 -24.81 17.90
N LEU A 282 -20.86 -23.89 18.27
CA LEU A 282 -19.71 -24.23 19.11
C LEU A 282 -20.16 -24.68 20.51
N ALA A 283 -19.58 -25.78 21.01
CA ALA A 283 -19.85 -26.30 22.35
C ALA A 283 -19.40 -25.32 23.44
N ARG A 284 -18.24 -24.69 23.24
CA ARG A 284 -17.74 -23.59 24.07
C ARG A 284 -17.84 -22.28 23.30
N LYS A 285 -18.62 -21.34 23.83
CA LYS A 285 -18.79 -20.03 23.21
C LYS A 285 -17.51 -19.20 23.33
N PRO A 286 -17.08 -18.49 22.26
CA PRO A 286 -16.01 -17.52 22.36
C PRO A 286 -16.34 -16.45 23.38
N GLN A 287 -15.32 -15.89 24.02
CA GLN A 287 -15.51 -14.80 24.98
C GLN A 287 -15.96 -13.53 24.28
N VAL A 288 -15.45 -13.27 23.07
CA VAL A 288 -15.70 -12.04 22.33
C VAL A 288 -15.74 -12.26 20.81
N LEU A 289 -16.67 -11.58 20.16
CA LEU A 289 -16.68 -11.27 18.74
C LEU A 289 -16.30 -9.80 18.55
N VAL A 290 -15.11 -9.56 18.02
CA VAL A 290 -14.68 -8.24 17.55
C VAL A 290 -15.05 -8.12 16.08
N ASN A 291 -16.12 -7.42 15.79
CA ASN A 291 -16.65 -7.25 14.44
C ASN A 291 -16.22 -5.92 13.86
N GLY A 292 -15.67 -5.93 12.65
CA GLY A 292 -15.41 -4.73 11.88
C GLY A 292 -16.71 -3.96 11.58
N SER A 293 -16.62 -2.64 11.61
CA SER A 293 -17.61 -1.68 11.14
C SER A 293 -16.81 -0.49 10.56
N ALA A 294 -17.46 0.65 10.34
CA ALA A 294 -16.77 1.86 9.92
C ALA A 294 -17.38 3.09 10.58
N ILE A 295 -16.59 4.18 10.62
CA ILE A 295 -17.10 5.50 11.00
C ILE A 295 -18.20 6.02 10.05
N GLY A 296 -18.40 5.36 8.91
CA GLY A 296 -19.55 5.59 8.02
C GLY A 296 -20.90 5.35 8.70
N TRP A 297 -20.93 4.62 9.82
CA TRP A 297 -22.14 4.43 10.62
C TRP A 297 -22.79 5.75 11.04
N TYR A 298 -22.01 6.81 11.32
CA TYR A 298 -22.57 8.10 11.73
C TYR A 298 -23.22 8.88 10.57
N GLY A 299 -22.94 8.49 9.32
CA GLY A 299 -23.21 9.29 8.14
C GLY A 299 -22.37 10.57 8.07
N LEU A 300 -22.84 11.55 7.29
CA LEU A 300 -22.10 12.78 7.02
C LEU A 300 -22.39 13.86 8.05
N TRP A 301 -21.32 14.50 8.55
CA TRP A 301 -21.40 15.55 9.55
C TRP A 301 -20.51 16.74 9.18
N GLN A 302 -20.76 17.87 9.84
CA GLN A 302 -19.89 19.04 9.76
C GLN A 302 -18.82 18.98 10.85
N ASP A 303 -18.81 19.94 11.78
CA ASP A 303 -17.70 20.13 12.73
C ASP A 303 -17.91 19.50 14.11
N GLN A 304 -19.09 18.91 14.34
CA GLN A 304 -19.44 18.32 15.62
C GLN A 304 -18.57 17.08 15.92
N PRO A 305 -17.95 17.00 17.12
CA PRO A 305 -17.27 15.79 17.55
C PRO A 305 -18.29 14.67 17.81
N LEU A 306 -18.00 13.48 17.28
CA LEU A 306 -18.87 12.30 17.38
C LEU A 306 -18.21 11.23 18.24
N THR A 307 -18.87 10.90 19.34
CA THR A 307 -18.54 9.76 20.21
C THR A 307 -19.42 8.56 19.85
N GLU A 308 -19.21 7.43 20.51
CA GLU A 308 -19.98 6.20 20.33
C GLU A 308 -21.48 6.34 20.69
N SER A 309 -21.86 7.43 21.37
CA SER A 309 -23.25 7.76 21.72
C SER A 309 -23.92 8.72 20.74
N ALA A 310 -23.22 9.18 19.69
CA ALA A 310 -23.77 10.08 18.69
C ALA A 310 -24.86 9.39 17.84
N LYS A 311 -25.79 10.19 17.32
CA LYS A 311 -26.81 9.73 16.37
C LYS A 311 -26.21 9.57 14.97
N ALA A 312 -26.93 8.86 14.11
CA ALA A 312 -26.59 8.72 12.70
C ALA A 312 -27.41 9.68 11.81
N HIS A 313 -26.91 9.89 10.60
CA HIS A 313 -27.64 10.51 9.49
C HIS A 313 -27.78 9.53 8.34
N ASP A 314 -28.93 9.57 7.67
CA ASP A 314 -29.25 8.70 6.56
C ASP A 314 -28.30 8.92 5.38
N CYS A 315 -27.64 7.84 4.98
CA CYS A 315 -26.81 7.74 3.78
C CYS A 315 -26.47 6.26 3.56
N PHE A 316 -25.93 5.94 2.37
CA PHE A 316 -25.62 4.54 2.06
C PHE A 316 -24.59 3.95 3.02
N SER A 317 -23.57 4.73 3.40
CA SER A 317 -22.56 4.28 4.35
C SER A 317 -23.12 4.00 5.75
N HIS A 318 -24.15 4.73 6.20
CA HIS A 318 -24.87 4.43 7.44
C HIS A 318 -25.65 3.13 7.32
N GLU A 319 -26.52 2.99 6.31
CA GLU A 319 -27.37 1.80 6.09
C GLU A 319 -26.53 0.51 6.04
N LEU A 320 -25.38 0.56 5.35
CA LEU A 320 -24.43 -0.53 5.28
C LEU A 320 -23.88 -0.92 6.66
N CYS A 321 -23.42 0.06 7.44
CA CYS A 321 -22.84 -0.20 8.74
C CYS A 321 -23.89 -0.64 9.76
N GLU A 322 -25.09 -0.06 9.73
CA GLU A 322 -26.20 -0.45 10.60
C GLU A 322 -26.57 -1.92 10.35
N ALA A 323 -26.82 -2.31 9.10
CA ALA A 323 -27.13 -3.71 8.77
C ALA A 323 -26.01 -4.67 9.20
N TRP A 324 -24.75 -4.28 9.02
CA TRP A 324 -23.59 -5.08 9.42
C TRP A 324 -23.47 -5.21 10.95
N GLU A 325 -23.67 -4.12 11.68
CA GLU A 325 -23.66 -4.11 13.15
C GLU A 325 -24.81 -4.94 13.73
N GLN A 326 -26.02 -4.86 13.15
CA GLN A 326 -27.17 -5.66 13.58
C GLN A 326 -26.94 -7.17 13.37
N ALA A 327 -26.38 -7.58 12.22
CA ALA A 327 -26.03 -8.98 12.00
C ALA A 327 -25.05 -9.51 13.05
N ALA A 328 -24.02 -8.73 13.40
CA ALA A 328 -23.03 -9.12 14.41
C ALA A 328 -23.62 -9.24 15.82
N ARG A 329 -24.59 -8.38 16.18
CA ARG A 329 -25.30 -8.46 17.48
C ARG A 329 -26.04 -9.77 17.69
N GLY A 330 -26.35 -10.52 16.63
CA GLY A 330 -26.91 -11.87 16.76
C GLY A 330 -26.08 -12.81 17.65
N ALA A 331 -24.76 -12.59 17.75
CA ALA A 331 -23.89 -13.35 18.66
C ALA A 331 -24.19 -13.12 20.16
N GLU A 332 -24.77 -11.98 20.53
CA GLU A 332 -25.15 -11.66 21.91
C GLU A 332 -26.19 -12.67 22.44
N ALA A 333 -27.09 -13.14 21.58
CA ALA A 333 -28.10 -14.16 21.92
C ALA A 333 -27.49 -15.52 22.32
N HIS A 334 -26.22 -15.76 21.99
CA HIS A 334 -25.47 -16.96 22.36
C HIS A 334 -24.50 -16.72 23.52
N GLY A 335 -24.60 -15.58 24.22
CA GLY A 335 -23.76 -15.24 25.37
C GLY A 335 -22.33 -14.82 25.00
N THR A 336 -22.06 -14.56 23.72
CA THR A 336 -20.76 -14.02 23.26
C THR A 336 -20.79 -12.49 23.33
N ARG A 337 -19.78 -11.88 23.95
CA ARG A 337 -19.63 -10.41 23.99
C ARG A 337 -19.39 -9.88 22.58
N VAL A 338 -20.12 -8.86 22.16
CA VAL A 338 -19.93 -8.23 20.84
C VAL A 338 -19.32 -6.85 20.98
N ALA A 339 -18.22 -6.60 20.27
CA ALA A 339 -17.61 -5.29 20.11
C ALA A 339 -17.61 -4.90 18.63
N LEU A 340 -18.21 -3.75 18.32
CA LEU A 340 -18.42 -3.25 16.96
C LEU A 340 -17.39 -2.14 16.69
N LEU A 341 -16.30 -2.47 16.01
CA LEU A 341 -15.21 -1.54 15.74
C LEU A 341 -15.57 -0.60 14.59
N ARG A 342 -15.96 0.64 14.88
CA ARG A 342 -16.18 1.69 13.88
C ARG A 342 -14.85 2.27 13.44
N ILE A 343 -14.24 1.62 12.46
CA ILE A 343 -12.88 1.91 11.98
C ILE A 343 -12.87 3.18 11.13
N GLY A 344 -11.92 4.07 11.44
CA GLY A 344 -11.63 5.26 10.65
C GLY A 344 -10.78 4.99 9.40
N LEU A 345 -10.18 6.04 8.86
CA LEU A 345 -9.18 5.92 7.80
C LEU A 345 -7.91 5.27 8.36
N VAL A 346 -7.70 4.00 8.07
CA VAL A 346 -6.48 3.30 8.50
C VAL A 346 -5.29 3.80 7.68
N VAL A 347 -4.33 4.38 8.37
CA VAL A 347 -3.10 4.96 7.81
C VAL A 347 -1.96 3.97 7.99
N GLY A 348 -1.33 3.60 6.90
CA GLY A 348 -0.11 2.80 6.88
C GLY A 348 0.43 2.69 5.46
N ARG A 349 1.74 2.47 5.33
CA ARG A 349 2.43 2.51 4.03
C ARG A 349 2.00 1.39 3.09
N ASP A 350 1.83 0.18 3.61
CA ASP A 350 1.65 -1.03 2.80
C ASP A 350 0.21 -1.17 2.23
N GLY A 351 -0.71 -0.25 2.56
CA GLY A 351 -2.11 -0.34 2.15
C GLY A 351 -2.98 0.82 2.63
N GLY A 352 -4.29 0.59 2.69
CA GLY A 352 -5.25 1.62 3.10
C GLY A 352 -5.30 2.83 2.16
N VAL A 353 -5.82 3.95 2.67
CA VAL A 353 -5.97 5.20 1.90
C VAL A 353 -4.61 5.86 1.61
N LEU A 354 -3.69 5.80 2.57
CA LEU A 354 -2.38 6.44 2.46
C LEU A 354 -1.61 5.90 1.25
N SER A 355 -1.53 4.58 1.08
CA SER A 355 -0.76 3.95 0.01
C SER A 355 -1.19 4.35 -1.42
N ARG A 356 -2.42 4.86 -1.59
CA ARG A 356 -2.95 5.36 -2.87
C ARG A 356 -2.62 6.84 -3.10
N MET A 357 -2.30 7.55 -2.03
CA MET A 357 -1.89 8.97 -2.05
C MET A 357 -0.37 9.12 -2.17
N LEU A 358 0.42 8.12 -1.77
CA LEU A 358 1.88 8.22 -1.74
C LEU A 358 2.50 8.55 -3.11
N THR A 359 2.17 7.78 -4.15
CA THR A 359 2.74 7.98 -5.50
C THR A 359 2.50 9.40 -6.04
N PRO A 360 1.25 9.94 -6.14
CA PRO A 360 1.07 11.30 -6.65
C PRO A 360 1.74 12.36 -5.77
N PHE A 361 1.76 12.19 -4.44
CA PHE A 361 2.47 13.13 -3.56
C PHE A 361 3.99 13.07 -3.72
N GLU A 362 4.56 11.89 -3.99
CA GLU A 362 5.99 11.71 -4.25
C GLU A 362 6.48 12.51 -5.45
N PHE A 363 5.65 12.57 -6.49
CA PHE A 363 5.88 13.37 -7.70
C PHE A 363 5.50 14.85 -7.52
N GLY A 364 5.10 15.30 -6.32
CA GLY A 364 4.69 16.67 -6.07
C GLY A 364 3.34 17.05 -6.71
N LEU A 365 2.57 16.05 -7.15
CA LEU A 365 1.24 16.19 -7.76
C LEU A 365 0.11 16.06 -6.71
N GLY A 366 0.47 16.03 -5.43
CA GLY A 366 -0.49 15.97 -4.34
C GLY A 366 -1.25 17.27 -4.11
N GLY A 367 -2.35 17.18 -3.37
CA GLY A 367 -3.10 18.36 -2.93
C GLY A 367 -4.42 18.01 -2.25
N PRO A 368 -5.16 19.03 -1.77
CA PRO A 368 -6.42 18.82 -1.07
C PRO A 368 -7.53 18.42 -2.03
N LEU A 369 -8.48 17.62 -1.55
CA LEU A 369 -9.66 17.21 -2.29
C LEU A 369 -10.82 18.17 -2.01
N GLY A 370 -11.41 18.74 -3.05
CA GLY A 370 -12.52 19.68 -2.92
C GLY A 370 -12.14 20.94 -2.13
N SER A 371 -12.92 21.26 -1.09
CA SER A 371 -12.63 22.39 -0.20
C SER A 371 -11.45 22.13 0.73
N GLY A 372 -11.11 20.86 0.98
CA GLY A 372 -10.14 20.45 1.99
C GLY A 372 -10.64 20.58 3.43
N LEU A 373 -11.91 20.91 3.65
CA LEU A 373 -12.48 21.14 4.98
C LEU A 373 -13.05 19.88 5.62
N GLN A 374 -13.30 18.84 4.85
CA GLN A 374 -13.87 17.59 5.33
C GLN A 374 -12.96 16.91 6.36
N TRP A 375 -13.58 16.38 7.41
CA TRP A 375 -12.87 15.70 8.49
C TRP A 375 -12.40 14.31 8.07
N MET A 376 -11.13 14.07 8.29
CA MET A 376 -10.45 12.79 8.14
C MET A 376 -10.17 12.24 9.54
N SER A 377 -11.07 11.39 10.02
CA SER A 377 -10.86 10.63 11.25
C SER A 377 -10.07 9.38 10.91
N TRP A 378 -8.82 9.33 11.35
CA TRP A 378 -7.81 8.37 10.93
C TRP A 378 -7.33 7.55 12.12
N ILE A 379 -6.70 6.40 11.90
CA ILE A 379 -5.98 5.62 12.92
C ILE A 379 -4.74 5.01 12.28
N GLU A 380 -3.61 4.98 12.99
CA GLU A 380 -2.43 4.26 12.52
C GLU A 380 -2.69 2.74 12.59
N ARG A 381 -2.18 1.97 11.63
CA ARG A 381 -2.48 0.53 11.50
C ARG A 381 -2.11 -0.26 12.76
N ASP A 382 -0.93 -0.07 13.32
CA ASP A 382 -0.48 -0.79 14.50
C ASP A 382 -1.25 -0.35 15.76
N ASP A 383 -1.64 0.92 15.89
CA ASP A 383 -2.58 1.37 16.93
C ASP A 383 -3.97 0.72 16.80
N LEU A 384 -4.45 0.47 15.57
CA LEU A 384 -5.67 -0.30 15.37
C LEU A 384 -5.52 -1.76 15.83
N ILE A 385 -4.38 -2.40 15.56
CA ILE A 385 -4.11 -3.77 16.04
C ILE A 385 -4.06 -3.81 17.57
N ARG A 386 -3.37 -2.85 18.19
CA ARG A 386 -3.32 -2.70 19.65
C ARG A 386 -4.72 -2.46 20.23
N LEU A 387 -5.56 -1.70 19.55
CA LEU A 387 -6.94 -1.48 19.98
C LEU A 387 -7.79 -2.75 19.89
N ILE A 388 -7.63 -3.55 18.83
CA ILE A 388 -8.26 -4.88 18.74
C ILE A 388 -7.86 -5.75 19.94
N ALA A 389 -6.56 -5.78 20.26
CA ALA A 389 -6.04 -6.50 21.42
C ALA A 389 -6.64 -6.02 22.75
N HIS A 390 -6.70 -4.70 22.93
CA HIS A 390 -7.30 -4.07 24.12
C HIS A 390 -8.78 -4.41 24.28
N VAL A 391 -9.54 -4.39 23.18
CA VAL A 391 -10.97 -4.76 23.17
C VAL A 391 -11.16 -6.24 23.47
N MET A 392 -10.28 -7.11 22.97
CA MET A 392 -10.31 -8.53 23.28
C MET A 392 -10.02 -8.78 24.76
N ALA A 393 -9.00 -8.13 25.33
CA ALA A 393 -8.57 -8.31 26.71
C ALA A 393 -9.48 -7.64 27.75
N THR A 394 -10.27 -6.63 27.37
CA THR A 394 -11.08 -5.82 28.30
C THR A 394 -12.56 -6.20 28.24
N ASP A 395 -13.04 -6.95 29.22
CA ASP A 395 -14.41 -7.45 29.27
C ASP A 395 -15.48 -6.35 29.38
N ALA A 396 -15.13 -5.19 29.94
CA ALA A 396 -16.03 -4.05 30.04
C ALA A 396 -16.37 -3.41 28.68
N ILE A 397 -15.63 -3.74 27.61
CA ILE A 397 -15.84 -3.15 26.29
C ILE A 397 -16.86 -3.97 25.49
N THR A 398 -18.05 -3.41 25.34
CA THR A 398 -19.16 -3.97 24.55
C THR A 398 -19.77 -2.91 23.62
N GLY A 399 -20.48 -3.37 22.58
CA GLY A 399 -21.16 -2.51 21.62
C GLY A 399 -20.20 -1.68 20.76
N PRO A 400 -20.60 -0.47 20.31
CA PRO A 400 -19.78 0.34 19.40
C PRO A 400 -18.51 0.87 20.07
N VAL A 401 -17.40 0.81 19.35
CA VAL A 401 -16.09 1.35 19.73
C VAL A 401 -15.54 2.14 18.55
N ASN A 402 -15.27 3.43 18.73
CA ASN A 402 -14.63 4.23 17.68
C ASN A 402 -13.15 3.89 17.60
N ALA A 403 -12.75 3.32 16.46
CA ALA A 403 -11.36 2.98 16.17
C ALA A 403 -10.73 4.08 15.31
N THR A 404 -10.51 5.23 15.95
CA THR A 404 -9.87 6.44 15.41
C THR A 404 -8.81 6.93 16.38
N ALA A 405 -7.78 7.61 15.91
CA ALA A 405 -6.88 8.43 16.72
C ALA A 405 -7.67 9.58 17.39
N PRO A 406 -7.21 10.10 18.53
CA PRO A 406 -7.94 11.11 19.30
C PRO A 406 -7.99 12.50 18.64
N LEU A 407 -7.06 12.80 17.73
CA LEU A 407 -6.97 14.09 17.04
C LEU A 407 -7.27 13.92 15.54
N PRO A 408 -8.56 13.90 15.14
CA PRO A 408 -8.93 13.94 13.72
C PRO A 408 -8.47 15.26 13.10
N VAL A 409 -8.20 15.26 11.80
CA VAL A 409 -7.73 16.44 11.06
C VAL A 409 -8.63 16.72 9.88
N ARG A 410 -8.60 17.95 9.36
CA ARG A 410 -9.23 18.25 8.06
C ARG A 410 -8.35 17.76 6.91
N ASN A 411 -8.95 17.51 5.75
CA ASN A 411 -8.22 17.08 4.54
C ASN A 411 -7.06 18.01 4.17
N GLY A 412 -7.23 19.33 4.25
CA GLY A 412 -6.15 20.29 4.00
C GLY A 412 -4.96 20.13 4.96
N ALA A 413 -5.22 19.86 6.25
CA ALA A 413 -4.18 19.59 7.23
C ALA A 413 -3.52 18.23 7.00
N PHE A 414 -4.30 17.21 6.62
CA PHE A 414 -3.77 15.90 6.21
C PHE A 414 -2.82 16.02 5.02
N THR A 415 -3.24 16.71 3.97
CA THR A 415 -2.43 16.99 2.78
C THR A 415 -1.15 17.74 3.14
N THR A 416 -1.24 18.75 4.00
CA THR A 416 -0.08 19.55 4.42
C THR A 416 0.94 18.70 5.18
N GLU A 417 0.49 17.90 6.15
CA GLU A 417 1.40 17.02 6.91
C GLU A 417 2.02 15.92 6.04
N LEU A 418 1.26 15.34 5.10
CA LEU A 418 1.78 14.36 4.15
C LEU A 418 2.85 14.99 3.23
N ALA A 419 2.56 16.16 2.65
CA ALA A 419 3.48 16.91 1.81
C ALA A 419 4.77 17.27 2.54
N ARG A 420 4.66 17.72 3.80
CA ARG A 420 5.79 18.02 4.67
C ARG A 420 6.64 16.79 4.93
N CYS A 421 6.02 15.67 5.28
CA CYS A 421 6.72 14.42 5.57
C CYS A 421 7.52 13.93 4.35
N LEU A 422 6.93 14.03 3.16
CA LEU A 422 7.58 13.64 1.90
C LEU A 422 8.54 14.68 1.35
N ARG A 423 8.58 15.90 1.93
CA ARG A 423 9.32 17.05 1.42
C ARG A 423 8.98 17.33 -0.05
N ARG A 424 7.68 17.42 -0.33
CA ARG A 424 7.13 17.68 -1.67
C ARG A 424 6.06 18.78 -1.61
N PRO A 425 5.89 19.57 -2.68
CA PRO A 425 4.77 20.49 -2.75
C PRO A 425 3.44 19.73 -2.85
N ALA A 426 2.36 20.33 -2.35
CA ALA A 426 1.01 19.80 -2.50
C ALA A 426 0.02 20.91 -2.89
N LEU A 427 0.25 21.46 -4.09
CA LEU A 427 -0.45 22.65 -4.59
C LEU A 427 -1.67 22.29 -5.46
N LEU A 428 -1.78 21.05 -5.91
CA LEU A 428 -2.82 20.64 -6.86
C LEU A 428 -4.12 20.30 -6.14
N ARG A 429 -4.97 21.30 -5.94
CA ARG A 429 -6.33 21.08 -5.44
C ARG A 429 -7.17 20.35 -6.50
N VAL A 430 -7.71 19.19 -6.15
CA VAL A 430 -8.62 18.45 -7.03
C VAL A 430 -10.03 19.02 -6.88
N PRO A 431 -10.66 19.58 -7.94
CA PRO A 431 -11.96 20.20 -7.83
C PRO A 431 -13.06 19.20 -7.43
N ALA A 432 -13.95 19.61 -6.53
CA ALA A 432 -15.07 18.76 -6.08
C ALA A 432 -15.98 18.33 -7.24
N GLY A 433 -16.24 19.22 -8.21
CA GLY A 433 -17.03 18.90 -9.40
C GLY A 433 -16.44 17.79 -10.25
N LEU A 434 -15.10 17.72 -10.36
CA LEU A 434 -14.41 16.65 -11.07
C LEU A 434 -14.57 15.30 -10.34
N LEU A 435 -14.37 15.31 -9.02
CA LEU A 435 -14.54 14.12 -8.18
C LEU A 435 -15.98 13.58 -8.25
N ARG A 436 -16.97 14.46 -8.20
CA ARG A 436 -18.40 14.10 -8.35
C ARG A 436 -18.72 13.50 -9.71
N ARG A 437 -18.15 14.04 -10.79
CA ARG A 437 -18.37 13.50 -12.15
C ARG A 437 -17.82 12.08 -12.30
N ILE A 438 -16.67 11.79 -11.67
CA ILE A 438 -16.02 10.48 -11.77
C ILE A 438 -16.64 9.47 -10.80
N GLY A 439 -16.86 9.88 -9.54
CA GLY A 439 -17.25 8.97 -8.46
C GLY A 439 -18.72 9.02 -8.06
N GLY A 440 -19.49 10.04 -8.47
CA GLY A 440 -20.87 10.24 -8.02
C GLY A 440 -20.98 10.24 -6.49
N GLN A 441 -21.97 9.54 -5.96
CA GLN A 441 -22.22 9.43 -4.51
C GLN A 441 -21.02 8.86 -3.72
N PHE A 442 -20.19 8.01 -4.33
CA PHE A 442 -18.96 7.54 -3.68
C PHE A 442 -18.01 8.69 -3.36
N ALA A 443 -17.87 9.64 -4.29
CA ALA A 443 -17.04 10.81 -4.08
C ALA A 443 -17.66 11.74 -3.04
N ASP A 444 -18.98 11.92 -3.06
CA ASP A 444 -19.68 12.76 -2.08
C ASP A 444 -19.56 12.21 -0.66
N GLU A 445 -19.74 10.90 -0.45
CA GLU A 445 -19.69 10.33 0.90
C GLU A 445 -18.25 10.10 1.40
N LEU A 446 -17.36 9.50 0.59
CA LEU A 446 -16.05 9.06 1.09
C LEU A 446 -14.88 10.02 0.80
N LEU A 447 -14.97 10.89 -0.20
CA LEU A 447 -13.87 11.78 -0.59
C LEU A 447 -14.09 13.23 -0.18
N LEU A 448 -15.34 13.71 -0.34
CA LEU A 448 -15.76 15.08 -0.10
C LEU A 448 -16.51 15.24 1.22
N GLY A 449 -17.12 14.15 1.71
CA GLY A 449 -17.74 14.04 3.02
C GLY A 449 -16.73 13.69 4.11
N GLY A 450 -17.16 13.82 5.35
CA GLY A 450 -16.34 13.45 6.49
C GLY A 450 -17.09 13.59 7.80
N GLN A 451 -16.46 13.11 8.86
CA GLN A 451 -17.01 13.16 10.20
C GLN A 451 -15.86 13.26 11.21
N ARG A 452 -16.03 14.09 12.23
CA ARG A 452 -15.05 14.31 13.30
C ARG A 452 -15.29 13.33 14.43
N VAL A 453 -14.83 12.09 14.24
CA VAL A 453 -15.04 10.99 15.19
C VAL A 453 -13.92 10.95 16.20
N VAL A 454 -14.27 10.72 17.47
CA VAL A 454 -13.32 10.63 18.58
C VAL A 454 -13.51 9.32 19.36
N PRO A 455 -12.42 8.69 19.84
CA PRO A 455 -12.42 7.36 20.43
C PRO A 455 -12.71 7.36 21.94
N ASN A 456 -13.87 7.89 22.35
CA ASN A 456 -14.15 8.12 23.77
C ASN A 456 -14.11 6.82 24.60
N LYS A 457 -14.64 5.71 24.08
CA LYS A 457 -14.63 4.42 24.79
C LYS A 457 -13.22 3.81 24.93
N ALA A 458 -12.37 3.97 23.91
CA ALA A 458 -10.99 3.51 24.00
C ALA A 458 -10.22 4.31 25.05
N LEU A 459 -10.37 5.64 25.04
CA LEU A 459 -9.70 6.54 26.00
C LEU A 459 -10.18 6.30 27.44
N SER A 460 -11.49 6.19 27.66
CA SER A 460 -12.05 6.00 29.00
C SER A 460 -11.73 4.63 29.61
N THR A 461 -11.33 3.66 28.79
CA THR A 461 -10.90 2.32 29.23
C THR A 461 -9.38 2.18 29.32
N GLY A 462 -8.66 3.30 29.24
CA GLY A 462 -7.20 3.35 29.47
C GLY A 462 -6.34 3.00 28.25
N PHE A 463 -6.92 2.93 27.04
CA PHE A 463 -6.12 2.69 25.84
C PHE A 463 -5.23 3.89 25.52
N VAL A 464 -3.92 3.64 25.43
CA VAL A 464 -2.92 4.66 25.09
C VAL A 464 -2.47 4.49 23.63
N PHE A 465 -2.86 5.44 22.79
CA PHE A 465 -2.41 5.54 21.40
C PHE A 465 -0.91 5.85 21.34
N ARG A 466 -0.16 5.09 20.52
CA ARG A 466 1.24 5.42 20.19
C ARG A 466 1.30 6.72 19.41
N HIS A 467 0.34 6.93 18.49
CA HIS A 467 0.29 8.10 17.63
C HIS A 467 -1.04 8.84 17.80
N GLN A 468 -1.04 9.82 18.71
CA GLN A 468 -2.21 10.69 18.90
C GLN A 468 -2.37 11.72 17.78
N SER A 469 -1.25 12.18 17.19
CA SER A 469 -1.23 13.19 16.12
C SER A 469 -0.84 12.58 14.78
N LEU A 470 -1.40 13.14 13.70
CA LEU A 470 -1.13 12.65 12.34
C LEU A 470 0.36 12.79 11.99
N ARG A 471 0.98 13.88 12.44
CA ARG A 471 2.41 14.12 12.28
C ARG A 471 3.24 12.95 12.80
N SER A 472 3.00 12.55 14.05
CA SER A 472 3.73 11.46 14.68
C SER A 472 3.52 10.13 13.94
N ALA A 473 2.30 9.85 13.49
CA ALA A 473 2.03 8.66 12.70
C ALA A 473 2.77 8.68 11.35
N LEU A 474 2.70 9.77 10.60
CA LEU A 474 3.34 9.87 9.29
C LEU A 474 4.87 9.78 9.39
N GLU A 475 5.49 10.43 10.38
CA GLU A 475 6.94 10.37 10.60
C GLU A 475 7.43 8.97 11.02
N ALA A 476 6.58 8.17 11.66
CA ALA A 476 6.89 6.78 11.98
C ALA A 476 6.75 5.85 10.76
N ILE A 477 5.89 6.21 9.79
CA ILE A 477 5.53 5.36 8.64
C ILE A 477 6.38 5.67 7.39
N LEU A 478 6.80 6.93 7.20
CA LEU A 478 7.39 7.49 5.97
C LEU A 478 8.80 8.06 6.20
#